data_AF-A0A420N9T2-F1
#
_entry.id   AF-A0A420N9T2-F1
#
_cell.length_a   1.000
_cell.length_b   1.000
_cell.length_c   1.000
_cell.angle_alpha   90.00
_cell.angle_beta   90.00
_cell.angle_gamma   90.00
#
_symmetry.space_group_name_H-M   'P 1'
#
loop_
_entity.id
_entity.type
_entity.pdbx_description
1 polymer ?
#
loop_
_entity_poly.entity_id
_entity_poly.type
_entity_poly.pdbx_seq_one_letter_code
_entity_poly.pdbx_strand_id
1 'polypeptide(L)'
;MAPEYETTFTRTLPFTTHKIPQELVENEEEFYKALCDKFGAWTWVCERKEGKYVVETNKDAPTDLKKDLQETGVLKGDEHLVQAAS
;
A
#
# COMPACT_ATOMS: atom_id res chain seq x y z
N MET A 1 11.97 15.89 -26.51
CA MET A 1 11.21 15.29 -25.39
C MET A 1 12.24 14.66 -24.47
N ALA A 2 12.34 15.13 -23.22
CA ALA A 2 13.15 14.44 -22.23
C ALA A 2 12.45 13.10 -21.94
N PRO A 3 13.18 11.98 -21.81
CA PRO A 3 12.57 10.75 -21.35
C PRO A 3 11.98 11.04 -19.97
N GLU A 4 10.69 10.79 -19.80
CA GLU A 4 10.05 10.85 -18.48
C GLU A 4 10.56 9.64 -17.70
N TYR A 5 11.76 9.78 -17.11
CA TYR A 5 12.27 8.80 -16.18
C TYR A 5 11.31 8.72 -14.99
N GLU A 6 10.83 7.52 -14.70
CA GLU A 6 10.09 7.27 -13.46
C GLU A 6 10.94 7.76 -12.30
N THR A 7 10.45 8.81 -11.65
CA THR A 7 11.17 9.46 -10.56
C THR A 7 10.93 8.64 -9.30
N THR A 8 12.00 8.35 -8.57
CA THR A 8 11.92 7.67 -7.27
C THR A 8 11.04 8.47 -6.31
N PHE A 9 10.41 7.78 -5.36
CA PHE A 9 9.58 8.39 -4.35
C PHE A 9 10.32 9.54 -3.66
N THR A 10 9.67 10.69 -3.59
CA THR A 10 10.12 11.85 -2.83
C THR A 10 8.95 12.54 -2.18
N ARG A 11 9.11 12.88 -0.90
CA ARG A 11 8.12 13.67 -0.15
C ARG A 11 8.07 15.13 -0.60
N THR A 12 8.97 15.55 -1.49
CA THR A 12 8.96 16.91 -2.06
C THR A 12 7.92 17.08 -3.18
N LEU A 13 7.43 15.99 -3.75
CA LEU A 13 6.31 15.98 -4.69
C LEU A 13 5.02 15.65 -3.92
N PRO A 14 3.83 16.02 -4.43
CA PRO A 14 2.57 15.56 -3.88
C PRO A 14 2.58 14.04 -3.73
N PHE A 15 2.16 13.56 -2.57
CA PHE A 15 2.07 12.13 -2.29
C PHE A 15 0.78 11.81 -1.57
N THR A 16 0.30 10.59 -1.79
CA THR A 16 -0.84 10.03 -1.08
C THR A 16 -0.31 9.08 -0.01
N THR A 17 -0.93 9.11 1.17
CA THR A 17 -0.61 8.21 2.28
C THR A 17 -1.79 7.27 2.52
N HIS A 18 -1.53 5.97 2.45
CA HIS A 18 -2.46 4.91 2.81
C HIS A 18 -2.03 4.25 4.11
N LYS A 19 -2.99 3.94 4.98
CA LYS A 19 -2.75 3.28 6.26
C LYS A 19 -3.46 1.93 6.24
N ILE A 20 -2.68 0.86 6.27
CA ILE A 20 -3.17 -0.51 6.21
C ILE A 20 -2.91 -1.18 7.56
N PRO A 21 -3.95 -1.64 8.29
CA PRO A 21 -3.75 -2.39 9.51
C PRO A 21 -2.88 -3.62 9.28
N GLN A 22 -1.85 -3.80 10.12
CA GLN A 22 -0.90 -4.90 9.97
C GLN A 22 -1.57 -6.27 10.16
N GLU A 23 -2.63 -6.34 10.96
CA GLU A 23 -3.42 -7.56 11.18
C GLU A 23 -4.10 -8.11 9.91
N LEU A 24 -4.29 -7.27 8.90
CA LEU A 24 -4.86 -7.67 7.61
C LEU A 24 -3.81 -8.24 6.65
N VAL A 25 -2.51 -8.01 6.93
CA VAL A 25 -1.40 -8.50 6.12
C VAL A 25 -1.00 -9.88 6.65
N GLU A 26 -1.39 -10.95 5.97
CA GLU A 26 -0.98 -12.32 6.33
C GLU A 26 0.42 -12.65 5.86
N ASN A 27 0.74 -12.21 4.65
CA ASN A 27 2.01 -12.45 4.01
C ASN A 27 2.63 -11.11 3.60
N GLU A 28 3.66 -10.68 4.35
CA GLU A 28 4.36 -9.43 4.06
C GLU A 28 4.99 -9.46 2.66
N GLU A 29 5.53 -10.59 2.21
CA GLU A 29 6.18 -10.68 0.89
C GLU A 29 5.18 -10.45 -0.25
N GLU A 30 4.00 -11.08 -0.19
CA GLU A 30 2.95 -10.88 -1.19
C GLU A 30 2.38 -9.46 -1.13
N PHE A 31 2.31 -8.88 0.07
CA PHE A 31 1.93 -7.47 0.24
C PHE A 31 2.93 -6.52 -0.43
N TYR A 32 4.23 -6.65 -0.17
CA TYR A 32 5.25 -5.82 -0.82
C TYR A 32 5.29 -6.03 -2.34
N LYS A 33 5.08 -7.28 -2.79
CA LYS A 33 4.99 -7.60 -4.22
C LYS A 33 3.80 -6.90 -4.87
N ALA A 34 2.61 -6.97 -4.26
CA ALA A 34 1.41 -6.30 -4.78
C ALA A 34 1.57 -4.78 -4.85
N LEU A 35 2.23 -4.16 -3.86
CA LEU A 35 2.57 -2.73 -3.90
C LEU A 35 3.53 -2.41 -5.05
N CYS A 36 4.52 -3.28 -5.30
CA CYS A 36 5.46 -3.13 -6.42
C CYS A 36 4.76 -3.28 -7.78
N ASP A 37 3.92 -4.30 -7.95
CA ASP A 37 3.12 -4.52 -9.15
C ASP A 37 2.16 -3.35 -9.43
N LYS A 38 1.59 -2.74 -8.38
CA LYS A 38 0.64 -1.62 -8.52
C LYS A 38 1.31 -0.28 -8.82
N PHE A 39 2.33 0.09 -8.04
CA PHE A 39 2.92 1.43 -8.12
C PHE A 39 4.18 1.50 -8.99
N GLY A 40 4.74 0.35 -9.34
CA GLY A 40 6.06 0.22 -9.94
C GLY A 40 7.16 0.19 -8.88
N ALA A 41 8.37 -0.17 -9.31
CA ALA A 41 9.52 -0.14 -8.43
C ALA A 41 9.88 1.31 -8.06
N TRP A 42 10.23 1.53 -6.79
CA TRP A 42 10.87 2.76 -6.29
C TRP A 42 10.02 4.04 -6.25
N THR A 43 8.76 4.02 -6.65
CA THR A 43 7.83 5.19 -6.65
C THR A 43 6.98 5.31 -5.38
N TRP A 44 7.23 4.45 -4.40
CA TRP A 44 6.54 4.39 -3.12
C TRP A 44 7.49 3.97 -2.00
N VAL A 45 7.07 4.23 -0.77
CA VAL A 45 7.70 3.71 0.45
C VAL A 45 6.63 3.09 1.34
N CYS A 46 7.03 2.11 2.13
CA CYS A 46 6.17 1.49 3.13
C CYS A 46 6.91 1.45 4.46
N GLU A 47 6.33 2.10 5.48
CA GLU A 47 6.85 2.13 6.84
C GLU A 47 5.86 1.45 7.79
N ARG A 48 6.36 0.60 8.68
CA ARG A 48 5.52 0.02 9.74
C ARG A 48 5.51 0.95 10.96
N LYS A 49 4.33 1.48 11.32
CA LYS A 49 4.12 2.40 12.45
C LYS A 49 2.84 2.03 13.21
N GLU A 50 2.95 1.90 14.53
CA GLU A 50 1.80 1.71 15.45
C GLU A 50 0.84 0.57 15.03
N GLY A 51 1.39 -0.57 14.60
CA GLY A 51 0.58 -1.73 14.16
C GLY A 51 -0.09 -1.54 12.78
N LYS A 52 0.39 -0.59 11.97
CA LYS A 52 -0.08 -0.33 10.61
C LYS A 52 1.10 -0.22 9.65
N TYR A 53 0.88 -0.62 8.39
CA TYR A 53 1.74 -0.25 7.28
C TYR A 53 1.27 1.09 6.71
N VAL A 54 2.18 2.05 6.68
CA VAL A 54 1.98 3.37 6.11
C VAL A 54 2.64 3.36 4.74
N VAL A 55 1.83 3.28 3.69
CA VAL A 55 2.27 3.29 2.30
C VAL A 55 2.15 4.70 1.77
N GLU A 56 3.24 5.29 1.31
CA GLU A 56 3.27 6.61 0.69
C GLU A 56 3.71 6.48 -0.75
N THR A 57 3.02 7.15 -1.68
CA THR A 57 3.37 7.11 -3.11
C THR A 57 3.15 8.45 -3.78
N ASN A 58 4.02 8.79 -4.74
CA ASN A 58 3.85 9.97 -5.60
C ASN A 58 3.04 9.68 -6.87
N LYS A 59 2.65 8.42 -7.11
CA LYS A 59 1.80 8.04 -8.23
C LYS A 59 0.35 8.37 -7.90
N ASP A 60 -0.45 8.51 -8.95
CA ASP A 60 -1.90 8.54 -8.83
C ASP A 60 -2.35 7.19 -8.25
N ALA A 61 -2.83 7.22 -7.02
CA ALA A 61 -3.23 6.03 -6.27
C ALA A 61 -4.76 5.95 -6.23
N PRO A 62 -5.34 4.73 -6.25
CA PRO A 62 -6.77 4.58 -6.04
C PRO A 62 -7.14 5.18 -4.69
N THR A 63 -8.32 5.80 -4.62
CA THR A 63 -8.83 6.44 -3.40
C THR A 63 -8.79 5.49 -2.20
N ASP A 64 -8.95 4.18 -2.43
CA ASP A 64 -8.90 3.15 -1.40
C ASP A 64 -7.96 1.98 -1.77
N LEU A 65 -6.66 2.15 -1.52
CA LEU A 65 -5.64 1.10 -1.70
C LEU A 65 -5.94 -0.17 -0.87
N LYS A 66 -6.51 0.01 0.33
CA LYS A 66 -6.84 -1.13 1.21
C LYS A 66 -7.85 -2.04 0.51
N LYS A 67 -8.95 -1.47 0.01
CA LYS A 67 -9.99 -2.25 -0.68
C LYS A 67 -9.44 -3.01 -1.88
N ASP A 68 -8.63 -2.35 -2.71
CA ASP A 68 -8.03 -2.98 -3.89
C ASP A 68 -7.14 -4.19 -3.52
N LEU A 69 -6.33 -4.06 -2.46
CA LEU A 69 -5.50 -5.16 -1.99
C LEU A 69 -6.31 -6.29 -1.32
N GLN A 70 -7.52 -6.00 -0.80
CA GLN A 70 -8.45 -7.03 -0.36
C GLN A 70 -9.10 -7.76 -1.53
N GLU A 71 -9.48 -7.04 -2.59
CA GLU A 71 -10.06 -7.63 -3.81
C GLU A 71 -9.07 -8.52 -4.56
N THR A 72 -7.77 -8.22 -4.48
CA THR A 72 -6.71 -9.08 -5.02
C THR A 72 -6.38 -10.28 -4.12
N GLY A 73 -6.96 -10.36 -2.92
CA GLY A 73 -6.74 -11.44 -1.95
C GLY A 73 -5.42 -11.32 -1.16
N VAL A 74 -4.70 -10.21 -1.30
CA VAL A 74 -3.42 -9.95 -0.63
C VAL A 74 -3.64 -9.56 0.84
N LEU A 75 -4.76 -8.88 1.13
CA LEU A 75 -5.19 -8.54 2.47
C LEU A 75 -6.41 -9.35 2.88
N LYS A 76 -6.52 -9.64 4.19
CA LYS A 76 -7.76 -10.16 4.77
C LYS A 76 -8.92 -9.20 4.51
N GLY A 77 -10.06 -9.75 4.11
CA GLY A 77 -11.32 -9.00 4.06
C GLY A 77 -11.75 -8.51 5.44
N ASP A 78 -12.56 -7.45 5.49
CA ASP A 78 -13.07 -6.87 6.75
C ASP A 78 -13.91 -7.84 7.58
N GLU A 79 -14.39 -8.97 7.02
CA GLU A 79 -15.03 -10.05 7.78
C GLU A 79 -14.13 -10.59 8.92
N HIS A 80 -12.81 -10.55 8.77
CA HIS A 80 -11.87 -10.97 9.82
C HIS A 80 -11.80 -10.01 11.02
N LEU A 81 -12.22 -8.75 10.87
CA LEU A 81 -12.20 -7.76 11.97
C LEU A 81 -13.41 -7.91 12.91
N VAL A 82 -14.51 -8.49 12.43
CA VAL A 82 -15.74 -8.65 13.24
C VAL A 82 -15.57 -9.75 14.31
N GLN A 83 -14.71 -10.74 14.07
CA GLN A 83 -14.49 -11.85 15.01
C GLN A 83 -13.51 -11.53 16.15
N ALA A 84 -12.75 -10.43 16.08
CA ALA A 84 -11.82 -10.04 17.13
C ALA A 84 -12.49 -9.27 18.30
N ALA A 85 -13.80 -9.01 18.21
CA ALA A 85 -14.57 -8.26 19.21
C ALA A 85 -15.65 -9.10 19.93
N SER A 86 -15.59 -10.43 19.85
CA SER A 86 -16.49 -11.36 20.57
C SER A 86 -15.80 -12.08 21.72
#